data_AF-A0A1B6F318-F1
#
_entry.id   AF-A0A1B6F318-F1
#
_cell.length_a   1.000
_cell.length_b   1.000
_cell.length_c   1.000
_cell.angle_alpha   90.00
_cell.angle_beta   90.00
_cell.angle_gamma   90.00
#
_symmetry.space_group_name_H-M   'P 1'
#
loop_
_entity.id
_entity.type
_entity.pdbx_description
1 polymer ?
#
loop_
_entity_poly.entity_id
_entity_poly.type
_entity_poly.pdbx_seq_one_letter_code
_entity_poly.pdbx_strand_id
1 'polypeptide(L)'
;MNCLHSNGLSEQFLSDNLTSLTCDGAATMLGKHKGIGALFCQKFPSIIVWHCANHRLELSVSDVIKSVSGVSRFKSFIDKLYVVYHVSPKNSRELRNCANLLEAEILKIGRVLSTRWVASSFRSVSAVWESYEALVQHFKEASNDTTRDNKERSTFSGLLNKITDTNFILDLGLMADALQELSELSEALQHCNADLSYANRKLQIVVALFEERKTTPGIYSKIAQEAVDNLSFFSVPLQTKAGRVNDQLKYFTEH
;
A
#
# COMPACT_ATOMS: atom_id res chain seq x y z
N MET A 1 0.02 30.07 -19.05
CA MET A 1 -0.92 30.80 -19.93
C MET A 1 -0.93 30.28 -21.36
N ASN A 2 0.21 30.13 -22.03
CA ASN A 2 0.24 29.65 -23.44
C ASN A 2 -0.55 28.35 -23.67
N CYS A 3 -0.39 27.34 -22.80
CA CYS A 3 -1.15 26.09 -22.89
C CYS A 3 -2.68 26.31 -22.83
N LEU A 4 -3.16 27.15 -21.91
CA LEU A 4 -4.59 27.46 -21.77
C LEU A 4 -5.11 28.21 -23.01
N HIS A 5 -4.38 29.22 -23.47
CA HIS A 5 -4.71 29.95 -24.69
C HIS A 5 -4.77 29.05 -25.93
N SER A 6 -3.81 28.13 -26.09
CA SER A 6 -3.81 27.16 -27.18
C SER A 6 -4.99 26.20 -27.14
N ASN A 7 -5.64 26.04 -25.99
CA ASN A 7 -6.85 25.24 -25.80
C ASN A 7 -8.13 26.10 -25.77
N GLY A 8 -8.07 27.36 -26.24
CA GLY A 8 -9.24 28.25 -26.32
C GLY A 8 -9.65 28.90 -24.99
N LEU A 9 -8.89 28.68 -23.90
CA LEU A 9 -9.16 29.29 -22.60
C LEU A 9 -8.42 30.63 -22.49
N SER A 10 -9.08 31.69 -22.96
CA SER A 10 -8.56 33.06 -22.87
C SER A 10 -8.55 33.57 -21.43
N GLU A 11 -7.74 34.59 -21.16
CA GLU A 11 -7.73 35.24 -19.84
C GLU A 11 -9.08 35.83 -19.46
N GLN A 12 -9.79 36.45 -20.40
CA GLN A 12 -11.13 36.99 -20.15
C GLN A 12 -12.09 35.86 -19.75
N PHE A 13 -12.09 34.75 -20.50
CA PHE A 13 -12.92 33.59 -20.18
C PHE A 13 -12.61 33.05 -18.77
N LEU A 14 -11.33 32.91 -18.42
CA LEU A 14 -10.92 32.46 -17.09
C LEU A 14 -11.33 33.46 -16.01
N SER A 15 -11.19 34.76 -16.24
CA SER A 15 -11.63 35.78 -15.29
C SER A 15 -13.13 35.69 -14.98
N ASP A 16 -13.94 35.41 -15.99
CA ASP A 16 -15.39 35.39 -15.86
C ASP A 16 -15.94 34.04 -15.34
N ASN A 17 -15.21 32.94 -15.56
CA ASN A 17 -15.74 31.58 -15.35
C ASN A 17 -14.91 30.70 -14.40
N LEU A 18 -13.64 31.04 -14.10
CA LEU A 18 -12.81 30.22 -13.23
C LEU A 18 -13.22 30.42 -11.78
N THR A 19 -13.74 29.36 -11.17
CA THR A 19 -14.18 29.37 -9.76
C THR A 19 -13.17 28.74 -8.83
N SER A 20 -12.48 27.69 -9.27
CA SER A 20 -11.51 26.97 -8.45
C SER A 20 -10.41 26.31 -9.27
N LEU A 21 -9.31 26.05 -8.60
CA LEU A 21 -8.15 25.33 -9.13
C LEU A 21 -7.77 24.23 -8.15
N THR A 22 -7.87 22.98 -8.56
CA THR A 22 -7.43 21.83 -7.75
C THR A 22 -6.06 21.36 -8.21
N CYS A 23 -5.11 21.24 -7.29
CA CYS A 23 -3.74 20.79 -7.60
C CYS A 23 -3.22 19.80 -6.56
N ASP A 24 -2.19 19.03 -6.93
CA ASP A 24 -1.40 18.30 -5.94
C ASP A 24 -0.60 19.25 -5.03
N GLY A 25 -0.07 18.71 -3.93
CA GLY A 25 0.65 19.48 -2.91
C GLY A 25 2.09 19.86 -3.27
N ALA A 26 2.56 19.59 -4.48
CA ALA A 26 3.96 19.84 -4.83
C ALA A 26 4.28 21.34 -4.78
N ALA A 27 5.53 21.67 -4.45
CA ALA A 27 5.97 23.07 -4.39
C ALA A 27 5.80 23.82 -5.73
N THR A 28 5.88 23.12 -6.86
CA THR A 28 5.60 23.68 -8.19
C THR A 28 4.13 24.02 -8.40
N MET A 29 3.22 23.34 -7.69
CA MET A 29 1.77 23.51 -7.81
C MET A 29 1.23 24.48 -6.76
N LEU A 30 1.51 24.23 -5.48
CA LEU A 30 0.95 24.99 -4.34
C LEU A 30 2.02 25.78 -3.55
N GLY A 31 3.23 25.93 -4.07
CA GLY A 31 4.26 26.75 -3.44
C GLY A 31 3.85 28.22 -3.31
N LYS A 32 4.15 28.82 -2.16
CA LYS A 32 3.70 30.17 -1.75
C LYS A 32 4.00 31.29 -2.76
N HIS A 33 5.10 31.21 -3.49
CA HIS A 33 5.59 32.31 -4.34
C HIS A 33 5.54 32.03 -5.84
N LYS A 34 5.91 30.81 -6.24
CA LYS A 34 6.03 30.40 -7.65
C LYS A 34 5.16 29.19 -8.00
N GLY A 35 4.34 28.72 -7.05
CA GLY A 35 3.38 27.65 -7.32
C GLY A 35 2.30 28.13 -8.27
N ILE A 36 1.82 27.24 -9.14
CA ILE A 36 0.71 27.53 -10.07
C ILE A 36 -0.48 28.15 -9.33
N GLY A 37 -0.88 27.61 -8.18
CA GLY A 37 -1.97 28.17 -7.37
C GLY A 37 -1.74 29.62 -6.95
N ALA A 38 -0.54 29.95 -6.46
CA ALA A 38 -0.19 31.32 -6.08
C ALA A 38 -0.19 32.28 -7.28
N LEU A 39 0.35 31.84 -8.43
CA LEU A 39 0.36 32.62 -9.66
C LEU A 39 -1.06 32.85 -10.22
N PHE A 40 -1.92 31.84 -10.12
CA PHE A 40 -3.32 31.95 -10.53
C PHE A 40 -4.11 32.87 -9.59
N CYS A 41 -3.92 32.80 -8.27
CA CYS A 41 -4.55 33.76 -7.34
C CYS A 41 -4.11 35.21 -7.58
N GLN A 42 -2.86 35.44 -8.02
CA GLN A 42 -2.40 36.79 -8.36
C GLN A 42 -3.11 37.34 -9.61
N LYS A 43 -3.40 36.48 -10.59
CA LYS A 43 -4.09 36.88 -11.84
C LYS A 43 -5.62 36.89 -11.70
N PHE A 44 -6.17 35.97 -10.91
CA PHE A 44 -7.59 35.75 -10.70
C PHE A 44 -7.88 35.67 -9.19
N PRO A 45 -8.05 36.80 -8.49
CA PRO A 45 -8.13 36.84 -7.02
C PRO A 45 -9.35 36.13 -6.42
N SER A 46 -10.41 35.90 -7.20
CA SER A 46 -11.67 35.28 -6.75
C SER A 46 -11.62 33.75 -6.69
N ILE A 47 -10.57 33.11 -7.22
CA ILE A 47 -10.53 31.65 -7.31
C ILE A 47 -10.23 31.00 -5.97
N ILE A 48 -10.79 29.82 -5.76
CA ILE A 48 -10.44 28.95 -4.63
C ILE A 48 -9.39 27.94 -5.09
N VAL A 49 -8.22 27.94 -4.45
CA VAL A 49 -7.20 26.92 -4.68
C VAL A 49 -7.40 25.77 -3.69
N TRP A 50 -7.60 24.57 -4.21
CA TRP A 50 -7.85 23.36 -3.43
C TRP A 50 -6.69 22.37 -3.54
N HIS A 51 -6.26 21.86 -2.40
CA HIS A 51 -5.28 20.78 -2.35
C HIS A 51 -6.00 19.44 -2.54
N CYS A 52 -5.64 18.72 -3.60
CA CYS A 52 -6.21 17.44 -3.98
C CYS A 52 -6.38 16.49 -2.77
N ALA A 53 -7.62 16.05 -2.53
CA ALA A 53 -7.96 15.21 -1.38
C ALA A 53 -7.20 13.88 -1.40
N ASN A 54 -7.06 13.26 -2.58
CA ASN A 54 -6.31 12.03 -2.73
C ASN A 54 -4.81 12.22 -2.44
N HIS A 55 -4.21 13.34 -2.86
CA HIS A 55 -2.82 13.64 -2.49
C HIS A 55 -2.66 13.85 -0.98
N ARG A 56 -3.63 14.49 -0.32
CA ARG A 56 -3.64 14.63 1.15
C ARG A 56 -3.75 13.29 1.87
N LEU A 57 -4.56 12.36 1.35
CA LEU A 57 -4.64 10.99 1.87
C LEU A 57 -3.25 10.31 1.79
N GLU A 58 -2.61 10.36 0.64
CA GLU A 58 -1.27 9.78 0.43
C GLU A 58 -0.21 10.38 1.39
N LEU A 59 -0.24 11.70 1.60
CA LEU A 59 0.64 12.36 2.57
C LEU A 59 0.36 11.88 4.01
N SER A 60 -0.92 11.78 4.39
CA SER A 60 -1.33 11.32 5.73
C SER A 60 -0.85 9.90 6.00
N VAL A 61 -1.01 9.00 5.02
CA VAL A 61 -0.50 7.64 5.09
C VAL A 61 1.04 7.65 5.19
N SER A 62 1.73 8.45 4.37
CA SER A 62 3.19 8.57 4.41
C SER A 62 3.71 9.00 5.77
N ASP A 63 3.02 9.92 6.46
CA ASP A 63 3.42 10.41 7.78
C ASP A 63 3.20 9.36 8.88
N VAL A 64 2.10 8.59 8.82
CA VAL A 64 1.87 7.45 9.72
C VAL A 64 2.94 6.36 9.55
N ILE A 65 3.35 6.07 8.32
CA ILE A 65 4.39 5.06 8.06
C ILE A 65 5.73 5.47 8.69
N LYS A 66 6.03 6.76 8.74
CA LYS A 66 7.26 7.28 9.38
C LYS A 66 7.21 7.16 10.91
N SER A 67 6.02 7.20 11.52
CA SER A 67 5.87 7.12 12.98
C SER A 67 5.75 5.69 13.50
N VAL A 68 5.31 4.72 12.68
CA VAL A 68 5.11 3.33 13.10
C VAL A 68 6.28 2.43 12.71
N SER A 69 7.18 2.17 13.66
CA SER A 69 8.39 1.36 13.43
C SER A 69 8.13 -0.06 12.92
N GLY A 70 7.01 -0.69 13.30
CA GLY A 70 6.62 -2.03 12.84
C GLY A 70 6.45 -2.13 11.32
N VAL A 71 5.88 -1.09 10.71
CA VAL A 71 5.61 -1.01 9.26
C VAL A 71 6.89 -1.05 8.44
N SER A 72 8.01 -0.53 8.98
CA SER A 72 9.30 -0.54 8.28
C SER A 72 9.81 -1.95 7.96
N ARG A 73 9.58 -2.93 8.85
CA ARG A 73 10.03 -4.31 8.65
C ARG A 73 9.18 -5.02 7.61
N PHE A 74 7.87 -4.85 7.69
CA PHE A 74 6.93 -5.37 6.69
C PHE A 74 7.26 -4.81 5.31
N LYS A 75 7.38 -3.49 5.20
CA LYS A 75 7.78 -2.80 3.96
C LYS A 75 9.08 -3.34 3.39
N SER A 76 10.11 -3.49 4.22
CA SER A 76 11.41 -4.01 3.79
C SER A 76 11.29 -5.44 3.22
N PHE A 77 10.43 -6.28 3.79
CA PHE A 77 10.20 -7.62 3.28
C PHE A 77 9.53 -7.59 1.90
N ILE A 78 8.44 -6.84 1.74
CA ILE A 78 7.75 -6.74 0.44
C ILE A 78 8.64 -6.10 -0.63
N ASP A 79 9.42 -5.06 -0.28
CA ASP A 79 10.38 -4.45 -1.20
C ASP A 79 11.47 -5.44 -1.65
N LYS A 80 11.90 -6.35 -0.76
CA LYS A 80 12.83 -7.44 -1.15
C LYS A 80 12.18 -8.40 -2.13
N LEU A 81 10.91 -8.78 -1.93
CA LEU A 81 10.18 -9.61 -2.89
C LEU A 81 10.10 -8.94 -4.26
N TYR A 82 9.75 -7.65 -4.29
CA TYR A 82 9.77 -6.86 -5.52
C TYR A 82 11.13 -6.94 -6.21
N VAL A 83 12.25 -6.72 -5.50
CA VAL A 83 13.58 -6.81 -6.09
C VAL A 83 13.87 -8.22 -6.63
N VAL A 84 13.58 -9.27 -5.85
CA VAL A 84 13.83 -10.68 -6.21
C VAL A 84 13.17 -11.06 -7.53
N TYR A 85 11.93 -10.62 -7.75
CA TYR A 85 11.15 -11.00 -8.94
C TYR A 85 11.28 -10.00 -10.08
N HIS A 86 11.40 -8.71 -9.78
CA HIS A 86 11.54 -7.67 -10.80
C HIS A 86 12.92 -7.75 -11.49
N VAL A 87 13.98 -8.03 -10.74
CA VAL A 87 15.36 -8.02 -11.27
C VAL A 87 15.73 -9.35 -11.94
N SER A 88 15.14 -10.47 -11.50
CA SER A 88 15.51 -11.80 -12.01
C SER A 88 14.36 -12.44 -12.80
N PRO A 89 14.44 -12.46 -14.15
CA PRO A 89 13.52 -13.23 -14.98
C PRO A 89 13.50 -14.73 -14.65
N LYS A 90 14.64 -15.28 -14.18
CA LYS A 90 14.74 -16.67 -13.70
C LYS A 90 13.80 -16.89 -12.51
N ASN A 91 13.94 -16.10 -11.45
CA ASN A 91 13.09 -16.22 -10.26
C ASN A 91 11.60 -15.99 -10.58
N SER A 92 11.29 -15.02 -11.46
CA SER A 92 9.92 -14.78 -11.92
C SER A 92 9.31 -15.99 -12.63
N ARG A 93 10.08 -16.67 -13.48
CA ARG A 93 9.64 -17.89 -14.17
C ARG A 93 9.48 -19.06 -13.21
N GLU A 94 10.42 -19.24 -12.28
CA GLU A 94 10.34 -20.32 -11.30
C GLU A 94 9.16 -20.16 -10.35
N LEU A 95 8.87 -18.94 -9.89
CA LEU A 95 7.64 -18.66 -9.16
C LEU A 95 6.41 -19.01 -9.99
N ARG A 96 6.38 -18.67 -11.29
CA ARG A 96 5.28 -19.04 -12.20
C ARG A 96 5.10 -20.53 -12.34
N ASN A 97 6.17 -21.29 -12.36
CA ASN A 97 6.09 -22.74 -12.34
C ASN A 97 5.46 -23.25 -11.03
N CYS A 98 5.87 -22.70 -9.88
CA CYS A 98 5.27 -23.04 -8.58
C CYS A 98 3.77 -22.70 -8.54
N ALA A 99 3.37 -21.53 -9.04
CA ALA A 99 1.97 -21.13 -9.06
C ALA A 99 1.12 -22.01 -9.99
N ASN A 100 1.64 -22.37 -11.17
CA ASN A 100 0.94 -23.27 -12.09
C ASN A 100 0.71 -24.66 -11.48
N LEU A 101 1.66 -25.17 -10.69
CA LEU A 101 1.52 -26.45 -9.98
C LEU A 101 0.44 -26.41 -8.88
N LEU A 102 0.13 -25.22 -8.37
CA LEU A 102 -0.87 -24.96 -7.35
C LEU A 102 -2.19 -24.43 -7.94
N GLU A 103 -2.32 -24.40 -9.28
CA GLU A 103 -3.45 -23.80 -9.99
C GLU A 103 -3.75 -22.35 -9.57
N ALA A 104 -2.71 -21.62 -9.16
CA ALA A 104 -2.78 -20.26 -8.67
C ALA A 104 -2.35 -19.24 -9.73
N GLU A 105 -2.98 -18.05 -9.73
CA GLU A 105 -2.54 -16.93 -10.55
C GLU A 105 -1.48 -16.10 -9.82
N ILE A 106 -0.41 -15.71 -10.51
CA ILE A 106 0.57 -14.77 -9.96
C ILE A 106 0.15 -13.36 -10.26
N LEU A 107 -0.21 -12.65 -9.20
CA LEU A 107 -0.31 -11.21 -9.23
C LEU A 107 1.08 -10.56 -9.15
N LYS A 108 1.22 -9.41 -9.83
CA LYS A 108 2.48 -8.67 -9.85
C LYS A 108 2.76 -8.04 -8.48
N ILE A 109 3.79 -8.55 -7.80
CA ILE A 109 4.28 -7.96 -6.55
C ILE A 109 5.02 -6.65 -6.87
N GLY A 110 4.46 -5.53 -6.41
CA GLY A 110 5.07 -4.21 -6.47
C GLY A 110 5.76 -3.82 -5.17
N ARG A 111 6.24 -2.57 -5.11
CA ARG A 111 6.65 -1.95 -3.86
C ARG A 111 5.43 -1.49 -3.07
N VAL A 112 5.48 -1.62 -1.76
CA VAL A 112 4.45 -1.11 -0.86
C VAL A 112 4.94 0.14 -0.16
N LEU A 113 4.01 1.03 0.15
CA LEU A 113 4.25 2.20 0.99
C LEU A 113 5.40 3.08 0.46
N SER A 114 5.64 2.99 -0.85
CA SER A 114 6.47 3.95 -1.57
C SER A 114 5.62 5.19 -1.86
N THR A 115 6.25 6.32 -2.18
CA THR A 115 5.62 7.65 -2.26
C THR A 115 4.50 7.80 -3.29
N ARG A 116 3.99 6.72 -3.90
CA ARG A 116 2.95 6.76 -4.94
C ARG A 116 1.98 5.57 -4.83
N TRP A 117 0.79 5.91 -4.33
CA TRP A 117 -0.49 5.21 -4.34
C TRP A 117 -0.66 4.06 -3.34
N VAL A 118 -1.48 4.30 -2.31
CA VAL A 118 -2.02 3.28 -1.40
C VAL A 118 -2.61 2.11 -2.19
N ALA A 119 -3.38 2.39 -3.26
CA ALA A 119 -3.95 1.35 -4.11
C ALA A 119 -2.89 0.41 -4.72
N SER A 120 -1.70 0.95 -5.04
CA SER A 120 -0.57 0.11 -5.49
C SER A 120 0.02 -0.74 -4.38
N SER A 121 -0.02 -0.23 -3.15
CA SER A 121 0.41 -0.97 -1.97
C SER A 121 -0.56 -2.12 -1.67
N PHE A 122 -1.88 -1.85 -1.72
CA PHE A 122 -2.90 -2.88 -1.56
C PHE A 122 -2.71 -4.01 -2.58
N ARG A 123 -2.66 -3.70 -3.89
CA ARG A 123 -2.40 -4.71 -4.93
C ARG A 123 -1.16 -5.57 -4.68
N SER A 124 -0.10 -4.98 -4.15
CA SER A 124 1.14 -5.71 -3.85
C SER A 124 0.98 -6.62 -2.62
N VAL A 125 0.23 -6.19 -1.61
CA VAL A 125 -0.09 -7.01 -0.44
C VAL A 125 -1.06 -8.13 -0.81
N SER A 126 -2.11 -7.85 -1.58
CA SER A 126 -3.03 -8.86 -2.12
C SER A 126 -2.29 -9.89 -2.96
N ALA A 127 -1.33 -9.47 -3.78
CA ALA A 127 -0.49 -10.40 -4.54
C ALA A 127 0.30 -11.36 -3.65
N VAL A 128 0.85 -10.88 -2.53
CA VAL A 128 1.56 -11.73 -1.58
C VAL A 128 0.60 -12.65 -0.82
N TRP A 129 -0.60 -12.15 -0.48
CA TRP A 129 -1.65 -12.93 0.15
C TRP A 129 -2.12 -14.09 -0.73
N GLU A 130 -2.48 -13.81 -1.98
CA GLU A 130 -3.02 -14.77 -2.93
C GLU A 130 -1.97 -15.76 -3.46
N SER A 131 -0.74 -15.28 -3.70
CA SER A 131 0.36 -16.14 -4.17
C SER A 131 1.19 -16.73 -3.01
N TYR A 132 0.69 -16.73 -1.77
CA TYR A 132 1.46 -17.10 -0.58
C TYR A 132 2.07 -18.51 -0.69
N GLU A 133 1.28 -19.52 -1.04
CA GLU A 133 1.75 -20.91 -1.14
C GLU A 133 2.81 -21.07 -2.24
N ALA A 134 2.63 -20.42 -3.39
CA ALA A 134 3.59 -20.42 -4.48
C ALA A 134 4.91 -19.74 -4.09
N LEU A 135 4.85 -18.64 -3.33
CA LEU A 135 6.04 -17.95 -2.80
C LEU A 135 6.82 -18.86 -1.85
N VAL A 136 6.13 -19.51 -0.91
CA VAL A 136 6.74 -20.45 0.04
C VAL A 136 7.40 -21.62 -0.69
N GLN A 137 6.70 -22.23 -1.65
CA GLN A 137 7.23 -23.34 -2.45
C GLN A 137 8.49 -22.92 -3.20
N HIS A 138 8.45 -21.78 -3.89
CA HIS A 138 9.62 -21.26 -4.61
C HIS A 138 10.79 -20.96 -3.66
N PHE A 139 10.56 -20.36 -2.49
CA PHE A 139 11.65 -20.11 -1.54
C PHE A 139 12.26 -21.41 -1.03
N LYS A 140 11.44 -22.44 -0.78
CA LYS A 140 11.91 -23.75 -0.37
C LYS A 140 12.76 -24.40 -1.46
N GLU A 141 12.32 -24.40 -2.71
CA GLU A 141 13.07 -24.94 -3.84
C GLU A 141 14.38 -24.17 -4.05
N ALA A 142 14.32 -22.85 -4.13
CA ALA A 142 15.50 -22.01 -4.37
C ALA A 142 16.50 -22.05 -3.21
N SER A 143 16.06 -22.26 -1.96
CA SER A 143 16.98 -22.42 -0.82
C SER A 143 17.74 -23.76 -0.85
N ASN A 144 17.18 -24.79 -1.50
CA ASN A 144 17.78 -26.12 -1.62
C ASN A 144 18.47 -26.37 -2.98
N ASP A 145 18.34 -25.44 -3.93
CA ASP A 145 18.92 -25.55 -5.27
C ASP A 145 20.47 -25.50 -5.20
N THR A 146 21.10 -26.65 -5.44
CA THR A 146 22.56 -26.79 -5.40
C THR A 146 23.27 -26.02 -6.52
N THR A 147 22.55 -25.63 -7.57
CA THR A 147 23.06 -24.85 -8.71
C THR A 147 23.16 -23.35 -8.41
N ARG A 148 22.47 -22.86 -7.37
CA ARG A 148 22.57 -21.48 -6.89
C ARG A 148 23.77 -21.30 -5.97
N ASP A 149 24.29 -20.08 -5.93
CA ASP A 149 25.37 -19.76 -5.00
C ASP A 149 24.89 -19.77 -3.53
N ASN A 150 25.84 -19.83 -2.59
CA ASN A 150 25.55 -19.86 -1.16
C ASN A 150 24.77 -18.63 -0.67
N LYS A 151 24.99 -17.46 -1.28
CA LYS A 151 24.37 -16.20 -0.89
C LYS A 151 22.91 -16.14 -1.34
N GLU A 152 22.61 -16.62 -2.55
CA GLU A 152 21.25 -16.77 -3.06
C GLU A 152 20.47 -17.77 -2.18
N ARG A 153 21.03 -18.97 -1.93
CA ARG A 153 20.38 -19.96 -1.07
C ARG A 153 20.07 -19.41 0.33
N SER A 154 21.04 -18.72 0.94
CA SER A 154 20.88 -18.06 2.24
C SER A 154 19.80 -16.97 2.21
N THR A 155 19.72 -16.20 1.12
CA THR A 155 18.67 -15.19 0.92
C THR A 155 17.29 -15.84 0.89
N PHE A 156 17.10 -16.91 0.12
CA PHE A 156 15.83 -17.62 0.04
C PHE A 156 15.46 -18.34 1.34
N SER A 157 16.44 -18.90 2.06
CA SER A 157 16.22 -19.44 3.40
C SER A 157 15.73 -18.36 4.37
N GLY A 158 16.34 -17.17 4.33
CA GLY A 158 15.89 -16.02 5.12
C GLY A 158 14.48 -15.54 4.76
N LEU A 159 14.12 -15.52 3.47
CA LEU A 159 12.77 -15.19 3.00
C LEU A 159 11.76 -16.24 3.47
N LEU A 160 12.07 -17.53 3.33
CA LEU A 160 11.24 -18.64 3.81
C LEU A 160 10.98 -18.54 5.31
N ASN A 161 12.04 -18.25 6.09
CA ASN A 161 11.93 -18.10 7.54
C ASN A 161 11.07 -16.91 7.94
N LYS A 162 11.09 -15.82 7.15
CA LYS A 162 10.28 -14.64 7.48
C LYS A 162 8.84 -14.78 7.01
N ILE A 163 8.58 -15.37 5.85
CA ILE A 163 7.21 -15.49 5.33
C ILE A 163 6.36 -16.48 6.16
N THR A 164 6.99 -17.48 6.78
CA THR A 164 6.33 -18.49 7.63
C THR A 164 6.30 -18.12 9.12
N ASP A 165 6.87 -16.98 9.52
CA ASP A 165 6.85 -16.45 10.89
C ASP A 165 5.43 -16.00 11.25
N THR A 166 4.87 -16.46 12.36
CA THR A 166 3.49 -16.11 12.78
C THR A 166 3.28 -14.59 12.87
N ASN A 167 4.27 -13.84 13.35
CA ASN A 167 4.19 -12.38 13.38
C ASN A 167 4.09 -11.76 11.98
N PHE A 168 4.73 -12.35 10.97
CA PHE A 168 4.58 -11.87 9.59
C PHE A 168 3.17 -12.08 9.07
N ILE A 169 2.51 -13.19 9.42
CA ILE A 169 1.12 -13.47 9.03
C ILE A 169 0.17 -12.46 9.66
N LEU A 170 0.35 -12.12 10.94
CA LEU A 170 -0.41 -11.06 11.61
C LEU A 170 -0.18 -9.69 10.95
N ASP A 171 1.09 -9.33 10.70
CA ASP A 171 1.44 -8.09 10.00
C ASP A 171 0.80 -8.05 8.59
N LEU A 172 0.81 -9.17 7.87
CA LEU A 172 0.24 -9.29 6.52
C LEU A 172 -1.28 -9.08 6.53
N GLY A 173 -2.00 -9.71 7.47
CA GLY A 173 -3.45 -9.55 7.63
C GLY A 173 -3.85 -8.12 7.99
N LEU A 174 -3.16 -7.53 8.96
CA LEU A 174 -3.39 -6.14 9.37
C LEU A 174 -3.15 -5.15 8.22
N MET A 175 -2.05 -5.35 7.48
CA MET A 175 -1.72 -4.49 6.33
C MET A 175 -2.69 -4.67 5.18
N ALA A 176 -3.21 -5.88 4.94
CA ALA A 176 -4.20 -6.15 3.91
C ALA A 176 -5.52 -5.40 4.21
N ASP A 177 -6.06 -5.54 5.43
CA ASP A 177 -7.27 -4.81 5.84
C ASP A 177 -7.07 -3.29 5.74
N ALA A 178 -5.97 -2.75 6.29
CA ALA A 178 -5.77 -1.31 6.32
C ALA A 178 -5.58 -0.72 4.91
N LEU A 179 -4.83 -1.40 4.05
CA LEU A 179 -4.59 -0.92 2.68
C LEU A 179 -5.80 -1.09 1.78
N GLN A 180 -6.67 -2.08 2.03
CA GLN A 180 -7.93 -2.22 1.32
C GLN A 180 -8.80 -0.98 1.54
N GLU A 181 -9.08 -0.63 2.79
CA GLU A 181 -9.94 0.50 3.15
C GLU A 181 -9.40 1.83 2.63
N LEU A 182 -8.09 2.04 2.75
CA LEU A 182 -7.43 3.23 2.21
C LEU A 182 -7.42 3.25 0.67
N SER A 183 -7.34 2.09 0.01
CA SER A 183 -7.41 1.98 -1.45
C SER A 183 -8.80 2.35 -1.95
N GLU A 184 -9.85 1.82 -1.33
CA GLU A 184 -11.24 2.12 -1.66
C GLU A 184 -11.56 3.61 -1.43
N LEU A 185 -11.03 4.20 -0.35
CA LEU A 185 -11.12 5.64 -0.14
C LEU A 185 -10.38 6.43 -1.23
N SER A 186 -9.17 6.02 -1.59
CA SER A 186 -8.38 6.67 -2.64
C SER A 186 -9.13 6.66 -3.98
N GLU A 187 -9.74 5.55 -4.34
CA GLU A 187 -10.56 5.43 -5.56
C GLU A 187 -11.83 6.28 -5.48
N ALA A 188 -12.52 6.28 -4.33
CA ALA A 188 -13.70 7.11 -4.12
C ALA A 188 -13.38 8.61 -4.27
N LEU A 189 -12.24 9.07 -3.76
CA LEU A 189 -11.79 10.46 -3.87
C LEU A 189 -11.36 10.87 -5.29
N GLN A 190 -11.15 9.92 -6.20
CA GLN A 190 -10.79 10.15 -7.61
C GLN A 190 -12.00 10.11 -8.55
N HIS A 191 -13.17 9.70 -8.06
CA HIS A 191 -14.35 9.56 -8.89
C HIS A 191 -14.77 10.92 -9.47
N CYS A 192 -15.12 10.97 -10.76
CA CYS A 192 -15.41 12.23 -11.48
C CYS A 192 -16.58 13.03 -10.88
N ASN A 193 -17.48 12.36 -10.17
CA ASN A 193 -18.63 12.96 -9.51
C ASN A 193 -18.43 13.17 -8.00
N ALA A 194 -17.20 13.02 -7.49
CA ALA A 194 -16.90 13.23 -6.07
C ALA A 194 -16.83 14.74 -5.76
N ASP A 195 -17.86 15.24 -5.07
CA ASP A 195 -17.82 16.58 -4.47
C ASP A 195 -17.22 16.55 -3.05
N LEU A 196 -17.05 17.73 -2.44
CA LEU A 196 -16.49 17.87 -1.10
C LEU A 196 -17.34 17.18 -0.02
N SER A 197 -18.66 17.19 -0.17
CA SER A 197 -19.59 16.56 0.77
C SER A 197 -19.49 15.03 0.71
N TYR A 198 -19.34 14.46 -0.48
CA TYR A 198 -19.07 13.06 -0.72
C TYR A 198 -17.71 12.65 -0.14
N ALA A 199 -16.65 13.40 -0.46
CA ALA A 199 -15.31 13.17 0.07
C ALA A 199 -15.29 13.19 1.61
N ASN A 200 -15.93 14.19 2.23
CA ASN A 200 -16.04 14.27 3.68
C ASN A 200 -16.77 13.07 4.28
N ARG A 201 -17.92 12.66 3.71
CA ARG A 201 -18.65 11.46 4.18
C ARG A 201 -17.79 10.21 4.10
N LYS A 202 -17.09 9.99 2.99
CA LYS A 202 -16.19 8.84 2.82
C LYS A 202 -15.05 8.85 3.84
N LEU A 203 -14.44 10.00 4.10
CA LEU A 203 -13.42 10.15 5.14
C LEU A 203 -13.95 9.79 6.53
N GLN A 204 -15.13 10.30 6.91
CA GLN A 204 -15.73 9.99 8.21
C GLN A 204 -16.02 8.50 8.39
N ILE A 205 -16.50 7.83 7.34
CA ILE A 205 -16.73 6.39 7.34
C ILE A 205 -15.43 5.63 7.62
N VAL A 206 -14.35 5.95 6.88
CA VAL A 206 -13.06 5.25 7.04
C VAL A 206 -12.42 5.54 8.40
N VAL A 207 -12.56 6.77 8.93
CA VAL A 207 -12.10 7.09 10.29
C VAL A 207 -12.85 6.26 11.33
N ALA A 208 -14.19 6.24 11.27
CA ALA A 208 -15.00 5.45 12.19
C ALA A 208 -14.67 3.95 12.10
N LEU A 209 -14.45 3.46 10.88
CA LEU A 209 -14.03 2.09 10.65
C LEU A 209 -12.68 1.78 11.30
N PHE A 210 -11.66 2.64 11.12
CA PHE A 210 -10.36 2.42 11.76
C PHE A 210 -10.42 2.45 13.29
N GLU A 211 -11.30 3.28 13.86
CA GLU A 211 -11.59 3.26 15.30
C GLU A 211 -12.22 1.94 15.74
N GLU A 212 -13.20 1.42 15.00
CA GLU A 212 -13.81 0.11 15.24
C GLU A 212 -12.78 -1.03 15.13
N ARG A 213 -11.85 -0.94 14.16
CA ARG A 213 -10.79 -1.95 13.94
C ARG A 213 -9.83 -2.11 15.12
N LYS A 214 -9.80 -1.18 16.08
CA LYS A 214 -9.06 -1.34 17.33
C LYS A 214 -9.60 -2.50 18.18
N THR A 215 -10.90 -2.77 18.11
CA THR A 215 -11.55 -3.84 18.88
C THR A 215 -12.08 -4.97 18.02
N THR A 216 -12.32 -4.70 16.73
CA THR A 216 -12.96 -5.64 15.81
C THR A 216 -12.09 -5.86 14.58
N PRO A 217 -11.23 -6.91 14.57
CA PRO A 217 -10.32 -7.16 13.47
C PRO A 217 -11.04 -7.28 12.12
N GLY A 218 -10.37 -6.84 11.05
CA GLY A 218 -10.85 -7.02 9.68
C GLY A 218 -10.77 -8.46 9.21
N ILE A 219 -11.26 -8.71 8.00
CA ILE A 219 -11.39 -10.08 7.49
C ILE A 219 -10.03 -10.74 7.33
N TYR A 220 -9.04 -10.00 6.82
CA TYR A 220 -7.68 -10.53 6.65
C TYR A 220 -7.00 -10.74 8.00
N SER A 221 -7.18 -9.83 8.95
CA SER A 221 -6.65 -9.97 10.31
C SER A 221 -7.26 -11.16 11.05
N LYS A 222 -8.57 -11.43 10.88
CA LYS A 222 -9.23 -12.61 11.45
C LYS A 222 -8.66 -13.90 10.87
N ILE A 223 -8.53 -13.99 9.55
CA ILE A 223 -7.93 -15.16 8.88
C ILE A 223 -6.48 -15.34 9.34
N ALA A 224 -5.71 -14.26 9.46
CA ALA A 224 -4.34 -14.31 9.97
C ALA A 224 -4.27 -14.82 11.42
N GLN A 225 -5.19 -14.40 12.28
CA GLN A 225 -5.26 -14.88 13.67
C GLN A 225 -5.58 -16.38 13.72
N GLU A 226 -6.61 -16.81 12.99
CA GLU A 226 -6.97 -18.23 12.88
C GLU A 226 -5.81 -19.08 12.34
N ALA A 227 -5.05 -18.55 11.37
CA ALA A 227 -3.88 -19.23 10.83
C ALA A 227 -2.75 -19.38 11.85
N VAL A 228 -2.52 -18.36 12.68
CA VAL A 228 -1.54 -18.41 13.77
C VAL A 228 -1.97 -19.38 14.87
N ASP A 229 -3.25 -19.37 15.24
CA ASP A 229 -3.80 -20.27 16.26
C ASP A 229 -3.70 -21.74 15.82
N ASN A 230 -3.89 -22.00 14.52
CA ASN A 230 -3.76 -23.33 13.92
C ASN A 230 -2.32 -23.68 13.50
N LEU A 231 -1.37 -22.76 13.63
CA LEU A 231 0.01 -22.86 13.12
C LEU A 231 0.09 -23.27 11.63
N SER A 232 -0.89 -22.84 10.83
CA SER A 232 -0.96 -23.10 9.40
C SER A 232 -1.65 -21.95 8.69
N PHE A 233 -1.02 -21.41 7.64
CA PHE A 233 -1.66 -20.45 6.74
C PHE A 233 -1.81 -21.09 5.37
N PHE A 234 -3.07 -21.25 4.93
CA PHE A 234 -3.43 -22.18 3.86
C PHE A 234 -2.84 -23.57 4.17
N SER A 235 -2.15 -24.22 3.22
CA SER A 235 -1.54 -25.54 3.41
C SER A 235 -0.11 -25.49 3.95
N VAL A 236 0.37 -24.32 4.40
CA VAL A 236 1.76 -24.10 4.81
C VAL A 236 1.87 -24.02 6.34
N PRO A 237 2.67 -24.90 6.98
CA PRO A 237 2.97 -24.80 8.40
C PRO A 237 3.71 -23.52 8.77
N LEU A 238 3.30 -22.91 9.87
CA LEU A 238 3.92 -21.70 10.41
C LEU A 238 4.91 -22.01 11.53
N GLN A 239 5.87 -21.11 11.71
CA GLN A 239 6.85 -21.17 12.79
C GLN A 239 6.65 -20.02 13.77
N THR A 240 6.73 -20.34 15.06
CA THR A 240 6.67 -19.34 16.13
C THR A 240 8.08 -19.01 16.58
N LYS A 241 8.48 -17.74 16.48
CA LYS A 241 9.71 -17.30 17.16
C LYS A 241 9.49 -17.28 18.66
N ALA A 242 10.36 -17.97 19.40
CA ALA A 242 10.40 -17.85 20.85
C ALA A 242 10.62 -16.38 21.25
N GLY A 243 9.64 -15.77 21.93
CA GLY A 243 9.85 -14.53 22.70
C GLY A 243 9.08 -13.26 22.35
N ARG A 244 7.99 -13.27 21.56
CA ARG A 244 7.19 -12.03 21.30
C ARG A 244 5.66 -12.16 21.27
N VAL A 245 5.10 -13.24 21.81
CA VAL A 245 3.64 -13.47 21.79
C VAL A 245 2.86 -12.40 22.60
N ASN A 246 3.49 -11.65 23.51
CA ASN A 246 2.77 -10.78 24.45
C ASN A 246 2.68 -9.27 24.13
N ASP A 247 3.27 -8.77 23.04
CA ASP A 247 3.30 -7.31 22.81
C ASP A 247 2.40 -6.82 21.66
N GLN A 248 1.91 -7.68 20.77
CA GLN A 248 1.01 -7.24 19.67
C GLN A 248 -0.46 -7.11 20.11
N LEU A 249 -0.90 -7.85 21.13
CA LEU A 249 -2.22 -7.67 21.77
C LEU A 249 -2.29 -6.43 22.68
N LYS A 250 -1.14 -5.84 23.05
CA LYS A 250 -1.08 -4.59 23.83
C LYS A 250 -1.35 -3.34 23.00
N TYR A 251 -1.13 -3.38 21.69
CA TYR A 251 -1.46 -2.25 20.80
C TYR A 251 -2.97 -2.03 20.64
N PHE A 252 -3.80 -2.99 21.06
CA PHE A 252 -5.26 -2.90 20.99
C PHE A 252 -5.94 -2.69 22.35
N THR A 253 -5.19 -2.69 23.46
CA THR A 253 -5.76 -2.59 24.82
C THR A 253 -5.27 -1.40 25.63
N GLU A 254 -4.28 -0.64 25.17
CA GLU A 254 -3.83 0.59 25.83
C GLU A 254 -3.78 1.76 24.85
N HIS A 255 -4.93 2.43 24.66
CA HIS A 255 -5.14 3.90 24.54
C HIS A 255 -6.60 4.21 24.21
#